data_AF-A0A0J7L184-F1
#
_entry.id   AF-A0A0J7L184-F1
#
_cell.length_a   1.000
_cell.length_b   1.000
_cell.length_c   1.000
_cell.angle_alpha   90.00
_cell.angle_beta   90.00
_cell.angle_gamma   90.00
#
_symmetry.space_group_name_H-M   'P 1'
#
loop_
_entity.id
_entity.type
_entity.pdbx_description
1 polymer ?
#
loop_
_entity_poly.entity_id
_entity_poly.type
_entity_poly.pdbx_seq_one_letter_code
_entity_poly.pdbx_strand_id
1 'polypeptide(L)'
;MGINKEIMSKKDQYGLEFLKVTTNGEIGFQCIWKNGIVDENNLLLFLNYLNISRTEFLLQEVNYYLNTVPDPDWEPYDSLVLEHIDLQINYPEFIIDGQPATFPVADIRDLLQEWLGFLQS
;
A
#
# COMPACT_ATOMS: atom_id res chain seq x y z
N MET A 1 -19.56 25.16 14.62
CA MET A 1 -19.16 23.81 15.05
C MET A 1 -18.54 23.13 13.83
N GLY A 2 -17.23 23.24 13.67
CA GLY A 2 -16.52 22.52 12.61
C GLY A 2 -16.45 21.06 13.03
N ILE A 3 -16.96 20.16 12.21
CA ILE A 3 -16.80 18.73 12.41
C ILE A 3 -15.30 18.48 12.24
N ASN A 4 -14.58 18.17 13.32
CA ASN A 4 -13.25 17.56 13.21
C ASN A 4 -13.49 16.21 12.52
N LYS A 5 -13.34 16.19 11.19
CA LYS A 5 -13.25 14.96 10.43
C LYS A 5 -11.92 14.37 10.89
N GLU A 6 -11.95 13.46 11.87
CA GLU A 6 -10.80 12.63 12.16
C GLU A 6 -10.35 12.06 10.82
N ILE A 7 -9.15 12.45 10.38
CA ILE A 7 -8.54 11.86 9.19
C ILE A 7 -8.21 10.44 9.61
N MET A 8 -9.16 9.53 9.38
CA MET A 8 -8.97 8.12 9.65
C MET A 8 -7.78 7.65 8.81
N SER A 9 -6.80 7.01 9.46
CA SER A 9 -5.63 6.48 8.76
C SER A 9 -6.07 5.54 7.65
N LYS A 10 -5.30 5.48 6.57
CA LYS A 10 -5.64 4.66 5.42
C LYS A 10 -5.62 3.18 5.79
N LYS A 11 -4.67 2.75 6.62
CA LYS A 11 -4.66 1.38 7.15
C LYS A 11 -5.94 1.06 7.92
N ASP A 12 -6.50 1.99 8.70
CA ASP A 12 -7.73 1.74 9.45
C ASP A 12 -8.96 1.65 8.52
N GLN A 13 -8.99 2.45 7.43
CA GLN A 13 -10.04 2.38 6.40
C GLN A 13 -10.06 1.00 5.71
N TYR A 14 -8.89 0.40 5.50
CA TYR A 14 -8.74 -0.92 4.91
C TYR A 14 -8.75 -2.07 5.92
N GLY A 15 -9.02 -1.80 7.20
CA GLY A 15 -9.02 -2.84 8.23
C GLY A 15 -7.65 -3.50 8.44
N LEU A 16 -6.56 -2.75 8.30
CA LEU A 16 -5.19 -3.20 8.49
C LEU A 16 -4.63 -2.76 9.83
N GLU A 17 -3.68 -3.54 10.35
CA GLU A 17 -2.92 -3.23 11.56
C GLU A 17 -1.43 -3.49 11.33
N PHE A 18 -0.59 -2.56 11.78
CA PHE A 18 0.87 -2.65 11.67
C PHE A 18 1.46 -3.04 13.03
N LEU A 19 2.26 -4.11 13.05
CA LEU A 19 2.78 -4.74 14.26
C LEU A 19 4.31 -4.84 14.21
N LYS A 20 4.94 -4.49 15.32
CA LYS A 20 6.37 -4.69 15.56
C LYS A 20 6.49 -5.96 16.38
N VAL A 21 7.10 -6.99 15.80
CA VAL A 21 7.16 -8.33 16.37
C VAL A 21 8.61 -8.63 16.73
N THR A 22 8.85 -9.03 17.98
CA THR A 22 10.19 -9.47 18.40
C THR A 22 10.21 -10.98 18.49
N THR A 23 10.96 -11.64 17.61
CA THR A 23 11.12 -13.10 17.60
C THR A 23 12.58 -13.44 17.76
N ASN A 24 12.94 -14.22 18.79
CA ASN A 24 14.33 -14.62 19.08
C ASN A 24 15.34 -13.45 19.18
N GLY A 25 14.88 -12.26 19.58
CA GLY A 25 15.71 -11.06 19.68
C GLY A 25 15.85 -10.27 18.38
N GLU A 26 15.30 -10.76 17.27
CA GLU A 26 15.21 -10.03 16.01
C GLU A 26 13.89 -9.24 15.94
N ILE A 27 13.98 -8.00 15.49
CA ILE A 27 12.82 -7.14 15.26
C ILE A 27 12.33 -7.39 13.83
N GLY A 28 11.08 -7.85 13.72
CA GLY A 28 10.32 -7.92 12.48
C GLY A 28 9.17 -6.92 12.48
N PHE A 29 8.69 -6.60 11.28
CA PHE A 29 7.53 -5.74 11.06
C PHE A 29 6.50 -6.52 10.25
N GLN A 30 5.23 -6.38 10.61
CA GLN A 30 4.13 -7.09 9.97
C GLN A 30 2.96 -6.15 9.71
N CYS A 31 2.32 -6.31 8.57
CA CYS A 31 0.98 -5.83 8.27
C CYS A 31 0.03 -7.02 8.42
N ILE A 32 -1.00 -6.87 9.24
CA ILE A 32 -2.02 -7.90 9.45
C ILE A 32 -3.41 -7.35 9.22
N TRP A 33 -4.36 -8.26 9.09
CA TRP A 33 -5.78 -7.95 9.00
C TRP A 33 -6.43 -7.81 10.37
N LYS A 34 -7.24 -6.77 10.50
CA LYS A 34 -8.08 -6.50 11.65
C LYS A 34 -9.50 -6.98 11.32
N ASN A 35 -10.02 -7.90 12.15
CA ASN A 35 -11.42 -8.40 12.15
C ASN A 35 -11.78 -9.65 11.32
N GLY A 36 -10.83 -10.39 10.74
CA GLY A 36 -11.02 -11.81 10.38
C GLY A 36 -12.12 -12.16 9.35
N ILE A 37 -12.71 -11.18 8.66
CA ILE A 37 -13.58 -11.41 7.49
C ILE A 37 -12.67 -11.59 6.27
N VAL A 38 -12.92 -12.57 5.40
CA VAL A 38 -12.16 -12.70 4.15
C VAL A 38 -12.74 -11.70 3.16
N ASP A 39 -12.04 -10.59 2.93
CA ASP A 39 -12.42 -9.55 1.98
C ASP A 39 -11.22 -9.19 1.07
N GLU A 40 -11.51 -8.57 -0.07
CA GLU A 40 -10.60 -8.28 -1.19
C GLU A 40 -9.39 -7.43 -0.78
N ASN A 41 -9.56 -6.63 0.27
CA ASN A 41 -8.50 -5.83 0.88
C ASN A 41 -7.32 -6.71 1.39
N ASN A 42 -7.46 -8.05 1.48
CA ASN A 42 -6.37 -8.97 1.86
C ASN A 42 -5.18 -8.89 0.91
N LEU A 43 -5.39 -8.43 -0.33
CA LEU A 43 -4.32 -8.18 -1.28
C LEU A 43 -3.32 -7.13 -0.75
N LEU A 44 -3.77 -6.19 0.10
CA LEU A 44 -2.92 -5.18 0.74
C LEU A 44 -1.92 -5.78 1.74
N LEU A 45 -2.01 -7.06 2.07
CA LEU A 45 -0.99 -7.77 2.84
C LEU A 45 0.34 -7.90 2.08
N PHE A 46 0.40 -7.55 0.79
CA PHE A 46 1.65 -7.44 0.05
C PHE A 46 2.64 -6.46 0.72
N LEU A 47 2.16 -5.51 1.53
CA LEU A 47 2.98 -4.61 2.34
C LEU A 47 4.02 -5.36 3.20
N ASN A 48 3.73 -6.59 3.63
CA ASN A 48 4.68 -7.44 4.37
C ASN A 48 5.98 -7.75 3.60
N TYR A 49 5.98 -7.63 2.27
CA TYR A 49 7.15 -7.90 1.42
C TYR A 49 7.99 -6.65 1.14
N LEU A 50 7.54 -5.48 1.61
CA LEU A 50 8.21 -4.22 1.44
C LEU A 50 9.07 -3.88 2.68
N ASN A 51 10.38 -3.78 2.47
CA ASN A 51 11.27 -3.11 3.40
C ASN A 51 11.33 -1.60 3.10
N ILE A 52 12.13 -0.84 3.85
CA ILE A 52 12.26 0.63 3.68
C ILE A 52 12.56 0.99 2.22
N SER A 53 13.64 0.45 1.64
CA SER A 53 14.06 0.81 0.27
C SER A 53 13.02 0.43 -0.79
N ARG A 54 12.36 -0.73 -0.66
CA ARG A 54 11.28 -1.13 -1.56
C ARG A 54 10.06 -0.23 -1.41
N THR A 55 9.70 0.14 -0.18
CA THR A 55 8.58 1.05 0.09
C THR A 55 8.84 2.42 -0.51
N GLU A 56 10.05 2.96 -0.35
CA GLU A 56 10.47 4.24 -0.94
C GLU A 56 10.43 4.19 -2.47
N PHE A 57 10.91 3.10 -3.08
CA PHE A 57 10.92 2.92 -4.52
C PHE A 57 9.49 2.87 -5.10
N LEU A 58 8.61 2.02 -4.54
CA LEU A 58 7.22 1.94 -4.98
C LEU A 58 6.48 3.27 -4.75
N LEU A 59 6.79 3.97 -3.66
CA LEU A 59 6.21 5.29 -3.38
C LEU A 59 6.66 6.33 -4.42
N GLN A 60 7.89 6.25 -4.94
CA GLN A 60 8.33 7.12 -6.05
C GLN A 60 7.55 6.83 -7.33
N GLU A 61 7.37 5.56 -7.69
CA GLU A 61 6.58 5.14 -8.85
C GLU A 61 5.14 5.66 -8.74
N VAL A 62 4.47 5.38 -7.62
CA VAL A 62 3.10 5.85 -7.35
C VAL A 62 2.99 7.38 -7.40
N ASN A 63 3.95 8.10 -6.82
CA ASN A 63 3.96 9.57 -6.84
C ASN A 63 4.19 10.15 -8.24
N TYR A 64 4.91 9.45 -9.12
CA TYR A 64 5.07 9.89 -10.50
C TYR A 64 3.70 9.97 -11.20
N TYR A 65 2.86 8.94 -11.06
CA TYR A 65 1.52 8.92 -11.65
C TYR A 65 0.56 9.93 -11.01
N LEU A 66 0.66 10.17 -9.70
CA LEU A 66 -0.21 11.13 -9.00
C LEU A 66 0.14 12.60 -9.27
N ASN A 67 1.41 12.90 -9.55
CA ASN A 67 1.89 14.28 -9.75
C ASN A 67 2.00 14.68 -11.23
N THR A 68 1.82 13.74 -12.15
CA THR A 68 1.83 14.01 -13.59
C THR A 68 0.40 14.23 -14.08
N VAL A 69 0.23 15.05 -15.12
CA VAL A 69 -1.07 15.22 -15.77
C VAL A 69 -1.49 13.87 -16.36
N PRO A 70 -2.68 13.32 -16.02
CA PRO A 70 -3.12 12.05 -16.57
C PRO A 70 -3.17 12.09 -18.09
N ASP A 71 -2.48 11.15 -18.73
CA ASP A 71 -2.51 10.95 -20.17
C ASP A 71 -3.55 9.87 -20.49
N PRO A 72 -4.54 10.12 -21.37
CA PRO A 72 -5.49 9.09 -21.79
C PRO A 72 -4.83 7.89 -22.50
N ASP A 73 -3.60 8.03 -22.98
CA ASP A 73 -2.84 6.96 -23.64
C ASP A 73 -1.85 6.25 -22.70
N TRP A 74 -1.94 6.45 -21.38
CA TRP A 74 -1.10 5.71 -20.43
C TRP A 74 -1.40 4.22 -20.49
N GLU A 75 -0.40 3.46 -20.90
CA GLU A 75 -0.39 2.02 -20.72
C GLU A 75 -0.19 1.69 -19.23
N PRO A 76 -0.81 0.60 -18.72
CA PRO A 76 -0.55 0.11 -17.38
C PRO A 76 0.94 -0.13 -17.16
N TYR A 77 1.44 0.23 -15.98
CA TYR A 77 2.84 0.06 -15.62
C TYR A 77 3.03 -1.03 -14.58
N ASP A 78 3.83 -2.03 -14.92
CA ASP A 78 4.21 -3.10 -14.00
C ASP A 78 5.42 -2.67 -13.15
N SER A 79 5.21 -2.48 -11.85
CA SER A 79 6.27 -2.18 -10.90
C SER A 79 7.16 -3.40 -10.70
N LEU A 80 8.48 -3.17 -10.74
CA LEU A 80 9.50 -4.21 -10.56
C LEU A 80 9.96 -4.35 -9.10
N VAL A 81 9.27 -3.71 -8.16
CA VAL A 81 9.68 -3.67 -6.75
C VAL A 81 9.61 -5.04 -6.06
N LEU A 82 8.71 -5.91 -6.53
CA LEU A 82 8.53 -7.29 -6.07
C LEU A 82 8.60 -8.25 -7.26
N GLU A 83 9.33 -9.36 -7.08
CA GLU A 83 9.50 -10.39 -8.12
C GLU A 83 8.39 -11.47 -8.09
N HIS A 84 7.59 -11.52 -7.03
CA HIS A 84 6.65 -12.61 -6.76
C HIS A 84 5.19 -12.14 -6.64
N ILE A 85 4.96 -10.84 -6.76
CA ILE A 85 3.63 -10.21 -6.70
C ILE A 85 3.60 -9.20 -7.82
N ASP A 86 2.63 -9.33 -8.71
CA ASP A 86 2.48 -8.41 -9.83
C ASP A 86 1.77 -7.15 -9.33
N LEU A 87 2.50 -6.04 -9.30
CA LEU A 87 1.97 -4.74 -8.88
C LEU A 87 1.85 -3.82 -10.08
N GLN A 88 0.62 -3.54 -10.53
CA GLN A 88 0.38 -2.75 -11.72
C GLN A 88 -0.29 -1.43 -11.39
N ILE A 89 0.29 -0.33 -11.86
CA ILE A 89 -0.30 1.02 -11.81
C ILE A 89 -1.08 1.22 -13.12
N ASN A 90 -2.38 1.02 -13.07
CA ASN A 90 -3.32 1.28 -14.15
C ASN A 90 -4.17 2.51 -13.80
N TYR A 91 -3.56 3.70 -13.84
CA TYR A 91 -4.13 4.91 -13.25
C TYR A 91 -5.59 5.17 -13.69
N PRO A 92 -6.53 5.46 -12.77
CA PRO A 92 -6.33 5.80 -11.35
C PRO A 92 -6.29 4.59 -10.40
N GLU A 93 -6.24 3.39 -10.93
CA GLU A 93 -6.30 2.12 -10.20
C GLU A 93 -4.91 1.49 -10.01
N PHE A 94 -4.80 0.73 -8.94
CA PHE A 94 -3.66 -0.08 -8.59
C PHE A 94 -4.14 -1.53 -8.47
N ILE A 95 -3.54 -2.40 -9.25
CA ILE A 95 -3.94 -3.79 -9.41
C ILE A 95 -2.85 -4.68 -8.82
N ILE A 96 -3.26 -5.69 -8.05
CA ILE A 96 -2.36 -6.63 -7.38
C ILE A 96 -2.67 -8.03 -7.93
N ASP A 97 -1.66 -8.74 -8.42
CA ASP A 97 -1.74 -10.11 -8.98
C ASP A 97 -2.83 -10.28 -10.05
N GLY A 98 -3.08 -9.24 -10.84
CA GLY A 98 -4.11 -9.22 -11.88
C GLY A 98 -5.54 -9.49 -11.37
N GLN A 99 -5.77 -9.33 -10.06
CA GLN A 99 -7.07 -9.61 -9.43
C GLN A 99 -8.12 -8.58 -9.86
N PRO A 100 -9.41 -8.97 -9.87
CA PRO A 100 -10.50 -8.08 -10.28
C PRO A 100 -10.73 -6.93 -9.29
N ALA A 101 -10.30 -7.09 -8.03
CA ALA A 101 -10.36 -6.04 -7.03
C ALA A 101 -9.19 -5.07 -7.23
N THR A 102 -9.51 -3.78 -7.34
CA THR A 102 -8.55 -2.70 -7.56
C THR A 102 -8.56 -1.70 -6.42
N PHE A 103 -7.46 -1.00 -6.23
CA PHE A 103 -7.32 0.03 -5.19
C PHE A 103 -7.02 1.39 -5.83
N PRO A 104 -7.55 2.51 -5.33
CA PRO A 104 -7.14 3.82 -5.83
C PRO A 104 -5.63 4.04 -5.62
N VAL A 105 -4.91 4.52 -6.64
CA VAL A 105 -3.47 4.81 -6.55
C VAL A 105 -3.17 5.81 -5.41
N ALA A 106 -4.06 6.78 -5.19
CA ALA A 106 -3.95 7.74 -4.09
C ALA A 106 -4.01 7.07 -2.71
N ASP A 107 -4.83 6.04 -2.57
CA ASP A 107 -4.97 5.27 -1.34
C ASP A 107 -3.73 4.41 -1.10
N ILE A 108 -3.17 3.80 -2.16
CA ILE A 108 -1.91 3.06 -2.08
C ILE A 108 -0.76 3.99 -1.66
N ARG A 109 -0.66 5.21 -2.20
CA ARG A 109 0.33 6.21 -1.73
C ARG A 109 0.23 6.42 -0.22
N ASP A 110 -0.97 6.68 0.27
CA ASP A 110 -1.19 6.99 1.70
C ASP A 110 -0.82 5.76 2.56
N LEU A 111 -1.19 4.54 2.15
CA LEU A 111 -0.77 3.30 2.83
C LEU A 111 0.73 3.11 2.85
N LEU A 112 1.42 3.36 1.73
CA LEU A 112 2.88 3.23 1.63
C LEU A 112 3.58 4.25 2.53
N GLN A 113 3.06 5.47 2.64
CA GLN A 113 3.60 6.48 3.56
C GLN A 113 3.41 6.07 5.03
N GLU A 114 2.23 5.57 5.39
CA GLU A 114 1.97 5.04 6.74
C GLU A 114 2.88 3.85 7.05
N TRP A 115 3.06 2.93 6.09
CA TRP A 115 3.93 1.76 6.23
C TRP A 115 5.41 2.16 6.37
N LEU A 116 5.89 3.08 5.53
CA LEU A 116 7.26 3.58 5.60
C LEU A 116 7.55 4.25 6.97
N GLY A 117 6.64 5.10 7.43
CA GLY A 117 6.75 5.76 8.73
C GLY A 117 6.80 4.74 9.88
N PHE A 118 6.02 3.66 9.77
CA PHE A 118 6.05 2.56 10.72
C PHE A 118 7.37 1.78 10.71
N LEU A 119 7.90 1.43 9.52
CA LEU A 119 9.18 0.73 9.37
C LEU A 119 10.37 1.51 9.93
N GLN A 120 10.31 2.85 9.93
CA GLN A 120 11.36 3.73 10.42
C GLN A 120 11.28 4.01 11.93
N SER A 121 10.29 3.44 12.64
CA SER A 121 10.01 3.68 14.07
C SER A 121 10.60 2.67 15.06
#